data_AF-A0A947G2I7-F1
#
_entry.id   AF-A0A947G2I7-F1
#
_cell.length_a   1.000
_cell.length_b   1.000
_cell.length_c   1.000
_cell.angle_alpha   90.00
_cell.angle_beta   90.00
_cell.angle_gamma   90.00
#
_symmetry.space_group_name_H-M   'P 1'
#
loop_
_entity.id
_entity.type
_entity.pdbx_description
1 polymer ?
#
loop_
_entity_poly.entity_id
_entity_poly.type
_entity_poly.pdbx_seq_one_letter_code
_entity_poly.pdbx_strand_id
1 'polypeptide(L)'
;MSEEVKVARLAALFKQTGEAHHQAFLQTDGADPEWPIWYSEYLQDRLTPYLAAPLTRSRLIFCLIESDDEHRAADPDAPWPEYYARRFLECLGPAEEPSKDRLSLYYFDGCPFCVRVLRAIDALGLDV
;
A
#
# COMPACT_ATOMS: atom_id res chain seq x y z
N MET A 1 -0.34 -16.81 11.40
CA MET A 1 0.89 -16.77 10.57
C MET A 1 1.61 -15.48 10.93
N SER A 2 2.89 -15.52 11.29
CA SER A 2 3.64 -14.31 11.63
C SER A 2 3.69 -13.36 10.44
N GLU A 3 3.84 -12.07 10.72
CA GLU A 3 3.92 -11.01 9.72
C GLU A 3 5.09 -11.22 8.74
N GLU A 4 6.24 -11.66 9.24
CA GLU A 4 7.40 -12.02 8.41
C GLU A 4 7.08 -13.08 7.35
N VAL A 5 6.27 -14.10 7.70
CA VAL A 5 5.87 -15.14 6.73
C VAL A 5 4.87 -14.59 5.72
N LYS A 6 4.02 -13.62 6.10
CA LYS A 6 3.13 -12.92 5.15
C LYS A 6 3.95 -12.08 4.17
N VAL A 7 4.91 -11.29 4.67
CA VAL A 7 5.80 -10.46 3.85
C VAL A 7 6.57 -11.32 2.86
N ALA A 8 7.18 -12.42 3.30
CA ALA A 8 7.95 -13.31 2.42
C ALA A 8 7.09 -13.92 1.29
N ARG A 9 5.85 -14.31 1.59
CA ARG A 9 4.92 -14.85 0.57
C ARG A 9 4.48 -13.80 -0.44
N LEU A 10 4.15 -12.60 0.04
CA LEU A 10 3.79 -11.48 -0.83
C LEU A 10 4.96 -11.01 -1.68
N ALA A 11 6.17 -10.94 -1.11
CA ALA A 11 7.39 -10.59 -1.85
C ALA A 11 7.68 -11.60 -2.97
N ALA A 12 7.51 -12.90 -2.71
CA ALA A 12 7.64 -13.92 -3.73
C ALA A 12 6.60 -13.75 -4.87
N LEU A 13 5.35 -13.42 -4.52
CA LEU A 13 4.29 -13.14 -5.50
C LEU A 13 4.61 -11.89 -6.33
N PHE A 14 5.11 -10.82 -5.71
CA PHE A 14 5.54 -9.62 -6.42
C PHE A 14 6.68 -9.92 -7.39
N LYS A 15 7.71 -10.62 -6.93
CA LYS A 15 8.82 -11.05 -7.79
C LYS A 15 8.32 -11.84 -9.00
N GLN A 16 7.46 -12.83 -8.77
CA GLN A 16 6.83 -13.62 -9.85
C GLN A 16 6.04 -12.73 -10.82
N THR A 17 5.34 -11.72 -10.30
CA THR A 17 4.55 -10.78 -11.10
C THR A 17 5.45 -9.92 -11.98
N GLY A 18 6.57 -9.42 -11.45
CA GLY A 18 7.56 -8.68 -12.24
C GLY A 18 8.21 -9.52 -13.33
N GLU A 19 8.54 -10.78 -13.03
CA GLU A 19 9.03 -11.72 -14.04
C GLU A 19 7.98 -11.96 -15.14
N ALA A 20 6.72 -12.17 -14.77
CA ALA A 20 5.62 -12.36 -15.72
C ALA A 20 5.33 -11.10 -16.57
N HIS A 21 5.40 -9.91 -15.97
CA HIS A 21 5.24 -8.63 -16.67
C HIS A 21 6.36 -8.43 -17.69
N HIS A 22 7.62 -8.62 -17.28
CA HIS A 22 8.76 -8.49 -18.20
C HIS A 22 8.64 -9.47 -19.38
N GLN A 23 8.16 -10.70 -19.16
CA GLN A 23 7.89 -11.64 -20.25
C GLN A 23 6.74 -11.18 -21.17
N ALA A 24 5.65 -10.63 -20.61
CA ALA A 24 4.53 -10.10 -21.41
C ALA A 24 4.93 -8.89 -22.27
N PHE A 25 5.86 -8.07 -21.77
CA PHE A 25 6.35 -6.85 -22.41
C PHE A 25 7.78 -6.99 -22.98
N LEU A 26 8.19 -8.22 -23.34
CA LEU A 26 9.54 -8.48 -23.84
C LEU A 26 9.90 -7.65 -25.09
N GLN A 27 8.92 -7.38 -25.96
CA GLN A 27 9.11 -6.59 -27.18
C GLN A 27 9.41 -5.10 -26.91
N THR A 28 9.03 -4.60 -25.73
CA THR A 28 9.28 -3.22 -25.29
C THR A 28 10.37 -3.15 -24.22
N ASP A 29 11.13 -4.24 -24.03
CA ASP A 29 12.11 -4.37 -22.94
C ASP A 29 11.50 -4.09 -21.56
N GLY A 30 10.24 -4.51 -21.36
CA GLY A 30 9.49 -4.26 -20.12
C GLY A 30 8.95 -2.84 -19.96
N ALA A 31 9.16 -1.94 -20.93
CA ALA A 31 8.59 -0.60 -20.85
C ALA A 31 7.07 -0.64 -20.99
N ASP A 32 6.39 -0.16 -19.96
CA ASP A 32 4.93 -0.08 -19.86
C ASP A 32 4.53 1.07 -18.92
N PRO A 33 4.12 2.24 -19.46
CA PRO A 33 3.65 3.36 -18.65
C PRO A 33 2.40 3.02 -17.81
N GLU A 34 1.62 2.02 -18.23
CA GLU A 34 0.39 1.58 -17.57
C GLU A 34 0.60 0.26 -16.80
N TRP A 35 1.84 -0.04 -16.42
CA TRP A 35 2.19 -1.24 -15.65
C TRP A 35 1.29 -1.49 -14.43
N PRO A 36 0.79 -0.48 -13.67
CA PRO A 36 -0.08 -0.74 -12.53
C PRO A 36 -1.40 -1.39 -12.95
N ILE A 37 -1.91 -1.09 -14.14
CA ILE A 37 -3.13 -1.71 -14.68
C ILE A 37 -2.86 -3.20 -14.91
N TRP A 38 -1.78 -3.54 -15.62
CA TRP A 38 -1.42 -4.93 -15.88
C TRP A 38 -1.18 -5.71 -14.58
N TYR A 39 -0.42 -5.13 -13.65
CA TYR A 39 -0.16 -5.73 -12.35
C TYR A 39 -1.46 -5.95 -11.58
N SER A 40 -2.39 -4.99 -11.64
CA SER A 40 -3.66 -5.12 -10.93
C SER A 40 -4.49 -6.29 -11.44
N GLU A 41 -4.50 -6.54 -12.75
CA GLU A 41 -5.20 -7.67 -13.34
C GLU A 41 -4.52 -9.00 -13.00
N TYR A 42 -3.19 -9.03 -12.99
CA TYR A 42 -2.44 -10.22 -12.61
C TYR A 42 -2.59 -10.55 -11.11
N LEU A 43 -2.55 -9.55 -10.24
CA LEU A 43 -2.49 -9.73 -8.79
C LEU A 43 -3.85 -9.87 -8.12
N GLN A 44 -4.94 -9.31 -8.66
CA GLN A 44 -6.22 -9.21 -7.96
C GLN A 44 -6.71 -10.55 -7.38
N ASP A 45 -6.80 -11.59 -8.21
CA ASP A 45 -7.25 -12.92 -7.76
C ASP A 45 -6.21 -13.63 -6.89
N ARG A 46 -4.92 -13.35 -7.12
CA ARG A 46 -3.79 -13.97 -6.41
C ARG A 46 -3.59 -13.39 -5.00
N LEU A 47 -3.98 -12.14 -4.79
CA LEU A 47 -3.91 -11.44 -3.50
C LEU A 47 -5.12 -11.70 -2.62
N THR A 48 -6.27 -12.03 -3.21
CA THR A 48 -7.52 -12.26 -2.49
C THR A 48 -7.38 -13.25 -1.31
N PRO A 49 -6.61 -14.36 -1.39
CA PRO A 49 -6.41 -15.26 -0.25
C PRO A 49 -5.63 -14.66 0.93
N TYR A 50 -4.94 -13.53 0.73
CA TYR A 50 -4.04 -12.92 1.73
C TYR A 50 -4.68 -11.74 2.48
N LEU A 51 -5.79 -11.20 1.99
CA LEU A 51 -6.35 -9.92 2.46
C LEU A 51 -7.76 -10.11 3.05
N ALA A 52 -8.09 -9.29 4.05
CA ALA A 52 -9.33 -9.41 4.84
C ALA A 52 -10.52 -8.64 4.25
N ALA A 53 -10.29 -7.75 3.28
CA ALA A 53 -11.28 -6.84 2.71
C ALA A 53 -11.49 -7.08 1.21
N PRO A 54 -12.65 -6.70 0.64
CA PRO A 54 -12.87 -6.78 -0.80
C PRO A 54 -11.84 -5.92 -1.55
N LEU A 55 -10.97 -6.58 -2.31
CA LEU A 55 -9.93 -5.97 -3.10
C LEU A 55 -10.49 -5.49 -4.44
N THR A 56 -10.75 -4.19 -4.55
CA THR A 56 -11.11 -3.58 -5.83
C THR A 56 -9.86 -3.34 -6.67
N ARG A 57 -10.00 -3.41 -8.00
CA ARG A 57 -8.90 -3.10 -8.93
C ARG A 57 -8.38 -1.68 -8.75
N SER A 58 -9.26 -0.72 -8.50
CA SER A 58 -8.88 0.68 -8.24
C SER A 58 -8.00 0.84 -6.99
N ARG A 59 -8.31 0.13 -5.90
CA ARG A 59 -7.48 0.15 -4.68
C ARG A 59 -6.13 -0.50 -4.91
N LEU A 60 -6.10 -1.59 -5.69
CA LEU A 60 -4.87 -2.28 -6.05
C LEU A 60 -3.95 -1.37 -6.88
N ILE A 61 -4.49 -0.72 -7.92
CA ILE A 61 -3.76 0.26 -8.74
C ILE A 61 -3.19 1.39 -7.88
N PHE A 62 -4.03 1.98 -7.02
CA PHE A 62 -3.59 3.04 -6.10
C PHE A 62 -2.43 2.57 -5.21
N CYS A 63 -2.56 1.40 -4.59
CA CYS A 63 -1.53 0.86 -3.70
C CYS A 63 -0.22 0.53 -4.44
N LEU A 64 -0.29 0.06 -5.69
CA LEU A 64 0.89 -0.17 -6.54
C LEU A 64 1.65 1.14 -6.82
N ILE A 65 0.93 2.18 -7.25
CA ILE A 65 1.52 3.48 -7.58
C ILE A 65 2.15 4.10 -6.32
N GLU A 66 1.41 4.12 -5.22
CA GLU A 66 1.89 4.70 -3.97
C GLU A 66 3.11 3.94 -3.41
N SER A 67 3.14 2.61 -3.54
CA SER A 67 4.31 1.82 -3.13
C SER A 67 5.55 2.10 -4.00
N ASP A 68 5.39 2.29 -5.32
CA ASP A 68 6.48 2.64 -6.23
C ASP A 68 7.04 4.04 -5.95
N ASP A 69 6.15 5.03 -5.82
CA ASP A 69 6.54 6.40 -5.53
C ASP A 69 7.30 6.49 -4.20
N GLU A 70 6.79 5.83 -3.15
CA GLU A 70 7.44 5.85 -1.84
C GLU A 70 8.75 5.04 -1.82
N HIS A 71 8.82 3.89 -2.51
CA HIS A 71 10.08 3.14 -2.64
C HIS A 71 11.17 3.99 -3.28
N ARG A 72 10.85 4.66 -4.40
CA ARG A 72 11.78 5.52 -5.13
C ARG A 72 12.18 6.76 -4.33
N ALA A 73 11.30 7.27 -3.49
CA ALA A 73 11.55 8.46 -2.67
C ALA A 73 12.34 8.18 -1.39
N ALA A 74 12.00 7.09 -0.68
CA ALA A 74 12.51 6.83 0.67
C ALA A 74 13.69 5.85 0.70
N ASP A 75 13.65 4.76 -0.08
CA ASP A 75 14.65 3.70 -0.04
C ASP A 75 14.77 2.95 -1.39
N PRO A 76 15.33 3.61 -2.44
CA PRO A 76 15.38 3.05 -3.78
C PRO A 76 16.29 1.82 -3.90
N ASP A 77 17.22 1.64 -2.94
CA ASP A 77 18.16 0.52 -2.92
C ASP A 77 17.58 -0.73 -2.21
N ALA A 78 16.49 -0.57 -1.44
CA ALA A 78 15.81 -1.71 -0.84
C ALA A 78 15.27 -2.66 -1.91
N PRO A 79 15.29 -3.99 -1.66
CA PRO A 79 14.59 -4.94 -2.51
C PRO A 79 13.10 -4.60 -2.64
N TRP A 80 12.70 -4.17 -3.83
CA TRP A 80 11.35 -3.71 -4.11
C TRP A 80 10.25 -4.75 -3.79
N PRO A 81 10.42 -6.08 -3.97
CA PRO A 81 9.34 -7.02 -3.68
C PRO A 81 8.99 -7.06 -2.19
N GLU A 82 10.01 -7.06 -1.32
CA GLU A 82 9.86 -7.00 0.13
C GLU A 82 9.32 -5.65 0.59
N TYR A 83 9.74 -4.57 -0.07
CA TYR A 83 9.22 -3.23 0.20
C TYR A 83 7.71 -3.16 -0.10
N TYR A 84 7.29 -3.57 -1.29
CA TYR A 84 5.90 -3.55 -1.73
C TYR A 84 5.06 -4.48 -0.86
N ALA A 85 5.58 -5.66 -0.50
CA ALA A 85 4.89 -6.58 0.39
C ALA A 85 4.54 -5.95 1.75
N ARG A 86 5.45 -5.18 2.35
CA ARG A 86 5.17 -4.44 3.60
C ARG A 86 4.12 -3.34 3.39
N ARG A 87 4.33 -2.48 2.39
CA ARG A 87 3.38 -1.39 2.08
C ARG A 87 1.97 -1.92 1.78
N PHE A 88 1.86 -3.06 1.11
CA PHE A 88 0.57 -3.69 0.82
C PHE A 88 -0.12 -4.24 2.06
N LEU A 89 0.63 -4.81 3.02
CA LEU A 89 0.05 -5.24 4.29
C LEU A 89 -0.44 -4.05 5.11
N GLU A 90 0.27 -2.92 5.08
CA GLU A 90 -0.15 -1.68 5.72
C GLU A 90 -1.38 -1.07 5.04
N CYS A 91 -1.40 -1.04 3.70
CA CYS A 91 -2.44 -0.34 2.93
C CYS A 91 -3.73 -1.17 2.73
N LEU A 92 -3.62 -2.50 2.66
CA LEU A 92 -4.72 -3.42 2.34
C LEU A 92 -4.96 -4.48 3.42
N GLY A 93 -4.16 -4.47 4.49
CA GLY A 93 -4.39 -5.31 5.66
C GLY A 93 -5.74 -5.00 6.32
N PRO A 94 -6.21 -5.88 7.22
CA PRO A 94 -7.35 -5.55 8.06
C PRO A 94 -7.05 -4.26 8.83
N ALA A 95 -7.94 -3.28 8.74
CA ALA A 95 -7.92 -2.17 9.69
C ALA A 95 -8.18 -2.80 11.08
N GLU A 96 -7.23 -2.66 11.99
CA GLU A 96 -7.48 -3.04 13.38
C GLU A 96 -8.60 -2.16 13.91
N GLU A 97 -9.65 -2.79 14.45
CA GLU A 97 -10.63 -2.05 15.22
C GLU A 97 -9.89 -1.38 16.38
N PRO A 98 -9.99 -0.05 16.52
CA PRO A 98 -9.26 0.64 17.55
C PRO A 98 -9.71 0.10 18.91
N SER A 99 -8.76 -0.25 19.77
CA SER A 99 -9.03 -0.81 21.11
C SER A 99 -9.89 0.10 22.00
N LYS A 100 -10.04 1.37 21.61
CA LYS A 100 -10.93 2.37 22.18
C LYS A 100 -11.63 3.10 21.03
N ASP A 101 -12.94 3.32 21.14
CA ASP A 101 -13.67 4.22 20.25
C ASP A 101 -13.15 5.64 20.43
N ARG A 102 -12.19 6.03 19.58
CA ARG A 102 -11.58 7.36 19.56
C ARG A 102 -11.72 7.96 18.17
N LEU A 103 -11.91 9.28 18.12
CA LEU A 103 -12.00 10.02 16.87
C LEU A 103 -10.62 10.05 16.20
N SER A 104 -10.43 9.37 15.06
CA SER A 104 -9.17 9.53 14.30
C SER A 104 -9.19 10.80 13.45
N LEU A 105 -8.23 11.70 13.66
CA LEU A 105 -8.04 12.88 12.82
C LEU A 105 -6.90 12.64 11.83
N TYR A 106 -7.22 12.71 10.54
CA TYR A 106 -6.21 12.81 9.48
C TYR A 106 -5.86 14.28 9.28
N TYR A 107 -4.58 14.61 9.45
CA TYR A 107 -4.12 15.98 9.33
C TYR A 107 -2.69 16.05 8.80
N PHE A 108 -2.31 17.25 8.38
CA PHE A 108 -0.96 17.58 7.96
C PHE A 108 -0.45 18.68 8.88
N ASP A 109 0.66 18.44 9.58
CA ASP A 109 1.21 19.32 10.62
C ASP A 109 1.50 20.74 10.12
N GLY A 110 1.85 20.87 8.83
CA GLY A 110 2.11 22.15 8.18
C GLY A 110 0.86 22.89 7.69
N CYS A 111 -0.33 22.28 7.74
CA CYS A 111 -1.55 22.89 7.21
C CYS A 111 -2.15 23.88 8.23
N PRO A 112 -2.31 25.17 7.89
CA PRO A 112 -2.83 26.17 8.83
C PRO A 112 -4.28 25.88 9.27
N PHE A 113 -5.06 25.11 8.49
CA PHE A 113 -6.40 24.69 8.87
C PHE A 113 -6.37 23.53 9.87
N CYS A 114 -5.49 22.54 9.66
CA CYS A 114 -5.27 21.45 10.60
C CYS A 114 -4.84 21.98 11.97
N VAL A 115 -3.91 22.95 12.00
CA VAL A 115 -3.46 23.59 13.25
C VAL A 115 -4.63 24.26 14.01
N ARG A 116 -5.60 24.85 13.31
CA ARG A 116 -6.79 25.44 13.97
C ARG A 116 -7.70 24.38 14.58
N VAL A 117 -7.88 23.25 13.88
CA VAL A 117 -8.67 22.11 14.37
C VAL A 117 -7.99 21.50 15.60
N LEU A 118 -6.67 21.27 15.55
CA LEU A 118 -5.89 20.78 16.69
C LEU A 118 -6.02 21.69 17.92
N ARG A 119 -5.92 23.01 17.74
CA ARG A 119 -6.12 23.97 18.85
C ARG A 119 -7.54 23.91 19.44
N ALA A 120 -8.55 23.67 18.61
CA ALA A 120 -9.92 23.52 19.09
C ALA A 120 -10.11 22.22 19.87
N ILE A 121 -9.51 21.12 19.40
CA ILE A 121 -9.47 19.83 20.09
C ILE A 121 -8.84 20.00 21.48
N ASP A 122 -7.66 20.65 21.55
CA ASP A 122 -6.98 20.93 22.82
C ASP A 122 -7.83 21.78 23.77
N ALA A 123 -8.42 22.87 23.26
CA ALA A 123 -9.24 23.77 24.06
C ALA A 123 -10.51 23.13 24.61
N LEU A 124 -11.08 22.15 23.89
CA LEU A 124 -12.29 21.44 24.27
C LEU A 124 -11.99 20.16 25.08
N GLY A 125 -10.73 19.75 25.19
CA GLY A 125 -10.34 18.51 25.86
C GLY A 125 -10.91 17.26 25.20
N LEU A 126 -11.07 17.27 23.86
CA LEU A 126 -11.58 16.12 23.12
C LEU A 126 -10.49 15.04 23.02
N ASP A 127 -10.89 13.78 23.22
CA ASP A 127 -10.01 12.63 23.01
C ASP A 127 -10.08 12.19 21.54
N VAL A 128 -9.04 12.56 20.78
CA VAL A 128 -8.86 12.37 19.33
C VAL A 128 -7.54 11.63 19.08
#